data_AF-A7RXB1-F1
#
_entry.id   AF-A7RXB1-F1
#
_cell.length_a   1.000
_cell.length_b   1.000
_cell.length_c   1.000
_cell.angle_alpha   90.00
_cell.angle_beta   90.00
_cell.angle_gamma   90.00
#
_symmetry.space_group_name_H-M   'P 1'
#
loop_
_entity.id
_entity.type
_entity.pdbx_description
1 polymer ?
#
loop_
_entity_poly.entity_id
_entity_poly.type
_entity_poly.pdbx_seq_one_letter_code
_entity_poly.pdbx_strand_id
1 'polypeptide(L)'
;IPCTIIADSRFHSVVATWSNSEGEFQFYVDNSLVTKEKNLATGLTISGGGVFIIGNEQDDLGGGFSFGNALVGTITRVNLWGVVLPDEYIKVLGRGCGNEVGTVLAWTE
;
A
#
# COMPACT_ATOMS: atom_id res chain seq x y z
N ILE A 1 7.22 13.57 14.16
CA ILE A 1 7.99 13.77 12.91
C ILE A 1 6.99 13.50 11.79
N PRO A 2 6.76 14.40 10.82
CA PRO A 2 5.90 14.05 9.70
C PRO A 2 6.44 12.78 9.05
N CYS A 3 5.55 11.83 8.77
CA CYS A 3 5.89 10.58 8.10
C CYS A 3 6.34 10.90 6.67
N THR A 4 7.62 11.19 6.49
CA THR A 4 8.17 11.51 5.17
C THR A 4 8.92 10.30 4.66
N ILE A 5 8.42 9.71 3.57
CA ILE A 5 9.25 8.85 2.71
C ILE A 5 10.24 9.77 2.01
N ILE A 6 11.52 9.53 2.20
CA ILE A 6 12.57 10.37 1.61
C ILE A 6 12.92 9.80 0.24
N ALA A 7 12.91 10.64 -0.79
CA ALA A 7 13.39 10.27 -2.12
C ALA A 7 14.93 10.28 -2.15
N ASP A 8 15.56 9.35 -1.45
CA ASP A 8 17.01 9.27 -1.28
C ASP A 8 17.71 8.28 -2.25
N SER A 9 16.98 7.84 -3.28
CA SER A 9 17.41 6.82 -4.25
C SER A 9 17.66 5.43 -3.68
N ARG A 10 17.12 5.12 -2.49
CA ARG A 10 17.11 3.76 -1.91
C ARG A 10 15.69 3.18 -1.96
N PHE A 11 15.62 1.85 -1.90
CA PHE A 11 14.34 1.18 -1.70
C PHE A 11 13.87 1.37 -0.27
N HIS A 12 12.63 1.85 -0.12
CA HIS A 12 11.90 1.88 1.13
C HIS A 12 10.74 0.89 1.08
N SER A 13 10.54 0.15 2.17
CA SER A 13 9.35 -0.70 2.31
C SER A 13 8.20 0.16 2.78
N VAL A 14 7.06 0.09 2.09
CA VAL A 14 5.85 0.84 2.44
C VAL A 14 4.68 -0.13 2.56
N VAL A 15 3.99 -0.09 3.69
CA VAL A 15 2.79 -0.90 3.93
C VAL A 15 1.69 0.01 4.46
N ALA A 16 0.52 -0.06 3.82
CA ALA A 16 -0.70 0.57 4.30
C ALA A 16 -1.73 -0.51 4.62
N THR A 17 -2.44 -0.38 5.73
CA THR A 17 -3.53 -1.27 6.10
C THR A 17 -4.76 -0.45 6.47
N TRP A 18 -5.93 -1.04 6.26
CA TRP A 18 -7.19 -0.48 6.67
C TRP A 18 -8.16 -1.60 7.04
N SER A 19 -8.92 -1.42 8.12
CA SER A 19 -10.03 -2.31 8.49
C SER A 19 -11.36 -1.57 8.49
N ASN A 20 -12.40 -2.19 7.94
CA ASN A 20 -13.72 -1.57 7.91
C ASN A 20 -14.43 -1.57 9.26
N SER A 21 -14.14 -2.52 10.15
CA SER A 21 -14.83 -2.67 11.44
C SER A 21 -14.59 -1.49 12.38
N GLU A 22 -13.36 -1.01 12.45
CA GLU A 22 -12.98 0.14 13.29
C GLU A 22 -12.60 1.38 12.48
N GLY A 23 -12.52 1.26 11.15
CA GLY A 23 -11.90 2.29 10.31
C GLY A 23 -10.45 2.53 10.70
N GLU A 24 -9.76 1.49 11.19
CA GLU A 24 -8.38 1.62 11.65
C GLU A 24 -7.45 1.60 10.45
N PHE A 25 -6.76 2.71 10.21
CA PHE A 25 -5.74 2.87 9.19
C PHE A 25 -4.36 2.86 9.85
N GLN A 26 -3.44 2.07 9.31
CA GLN A 26 -2.05 2.05 9.75
C GLN A 26 -1.12 2.18 8.55
N PHE A 27 -0.08 2.99 8.70
CA PHE A 27 0.96 3.20 7.71
C PHE A 27 2.30 2.84 8.30
N TYR A 28 3.11 2.09 7.55
CA TYR A 28 4.44 1.63 7.95
C TYR A 28 5.44 2.03 6.88
N VAL A 29 6.59 2.54 7.31
CA VAL A 29 7.75 2.82 6.45
C VAL A 29 8.96 2.10 7.04
N ASP A 30 9.70 1.39 6.21
CA ASP A 30 10.85 0.58 6.61
C ASP A 30 10.54 -0.34 7.80
N ASN A 31 9.36 -0.96 7.73
CA ASN A 31 8.83 -1.90 8.73
C ASN A 31 8.53 -1.29 10.11
N SER A 32 8.48 0.05 10.20
CA SER A 32 8.16 0.79 11.43
C SER A 32 6.81 1.48 11.27
N LEU A 33 5.94 1.35 12.28
CA LEU A 33 4.64 2.05 12.31
C LEU A 33 4.89 3.55 12.44
N VAL A 34 4.39 4.32 11.48
CA VAL A 34 4.57 5.77 11.39
C VAL A 34 3.28 6.54 11.66
N THR A 35 2.14 5.97 11.25
CA THR A 35 0.81 6.57 11.49
C THR A 35 -0.18 5.47 11.87
N LYS A 36 -1.05 5.78 12.84
CA LYS A 36 -2.20 4.96 13.21
C LYS A 36 -3.39 5.88 13.49
N GLU A 37 -4.47 5.70 12.76
CA GLU A 37 -5.70 6.47 12.87
C GLU A 37 -6.91 5.53 12.98
N LYS A 38 -8.01 6.01 13.55
CA LYS A 38 -9.28 5.27 13.67
C LYS A 38 -10.41 6.08 13.06
N ASN A 39 -11.55 5.42 12.84
CA ASN A 39 -12.78 6.02 12.32
C ASN A 39 -12.69 6.49 10.85
N LEU A 40 -11.68 6.04 10.10
CA LEU A 40 -11.60 6.31 8.67
C LEU A 40 -12.56 5.37 7.93
N ALA A 41 -13.63 5.92 7.34
CA ALA A 41 -14.57 5.16 6.51
C ALA A 41 -15.18 3.91 7.19
N THR A 42 -15.40 3.95 8.52
CA THR A 42 -15.91 2.81 9.29
C THR A 42 -17.22 2.28 8.73
N GLY A 43 -17.34 0.95 8.66
CA GLY A 43 -18.51 0.24 8.14
C GLY A 43 -18.61 0.20 6.61
N LEU A 44 -17.76 0.94 5.89
CA LEU A 44 -17.75 0.91 4.43
C LEU A 44 -17.03 -0.35 3.90
N THR A 45 -17.22 -0.65 2.62
CA THR A 45 -16.52 -1.74 1.94
C THR A 45 -15.90 -1.21 0.66
N ILE A 46 -14.79 -1.81 0.24
CA ILE A 46 -14.18 -1.50 -1.06
C ILE A 46 -15.00 -2.21 -2.13
N SER A 47 -15.66 -1.43 -2.99
CA SER A 47 -16.44 -1.96 -4.11
C SER A 47 -15.54 -2.65 -5.14
N GLY A 48 -15.98 -3.80 -5.66
CA GLY A 48 -15.33 -4.47 -6.78
C GLY A 48 -15.58 -3.79 -8.13
N GLY A 49 -14.96 -4.33 -9.19
CA GLY A 49 -15.12 -3.84 -10.57
C GLY A 49 -14.20 -2.69 -10.98
N GLY A 50 -13.26 -2.31 -10.10
CA GLY A 50 -12.24 -1.28 -10.38
C GLY A 50 -11.03 -1.79 -11.17
N VAL A 51 -10.10 -0.88 -11.46
CA VAL A 51 -8.81 -1.17 -12.10
C VAL A 51 -7.68 -0.76 -11.16
N PHE A 52 -6.74 -1.69 -10.93
CA PHE A 52 -5.53 -1.42 -10.14
C PHE A 52 -4.44 -0.84 -11.04
N ILE A 53 -3.98 0.37 -10.74
CA ILE A 53 -2.96 1.09 -11.51
C ILE A 53 -1.77 1.39 -10.60
N ILE A 54 -0.57 1.22 -11.15
CA ILE A 54 0.69 1.64 -10.54
C ILE A 54 1.27 2.78 -11.39
N GLY A 55 1.79 3.80 -10.72
CA GLY A 55 2.62 4.84 -11.33
C GLY A 55 1.87 6.06 -11.86
N ASN A 56 0.54 6.08 -11.83
CA ASN A 56 -0.26 7.26 -12.15
C ASN A 56 -1.48 7.33 -11.22
N GLU A 57 -1.94 8.54 -10.93
CA GLU A 57 -3.24 8.80 -10.31
C GLU A 57 -4.36 8.66 -11.35
N GLN A 58 -5.44 7.97 -10.99
CA GLN A 58 -6.65 7.82 -11.83
C GLN A 58 -7.70 8.89 -11.48
N ASP A 59 -8.13 9.65 -12.49
CA ASP A 59 -9.34 10.50 -12.39
C ASP A 59 -10.59 9.81 -12.97
N ASP A 60 -10.39 8.83 -13.86
CA ASP A 60 -11.41 8.00 -14.47
C ASP A 60 -11.08 6.50 -14.29
N LEU A 61 -12.06 5.61 -14.51
CA LEU A 61 -11.84 4.16 -14.45
C LEU A 61 -10.79 3.72 -15.48
N GLY A 62 -9.58 3.41 -15.02
CA GLY A 62 -8.45 3.01 -15.85
C GLY A 62 -7.82 4.14 -16.68
N GLY A 63 -8.10 5.41 -16.36
CA GLY A 63 -7.67 6.55 -17.17
C GLY A 63 -7.67 7.88 -16.44
N GLY A 64 -7.71 8.97 -17.22
CA GLY A 64 -7.66 10.34 -16.68
C GLY A 64 -6.25 10.76 -16.21
N PHE A 65 -5.20 10.10 -16.69
CA PHE A 65 -3.84 10.36 -16.21
C PHE A 65 -3.33 11.76 -16.58
N SER A 66 -2.63 12.39 -15.64
CA SER A 66 -1.91 13.64 -15.86
C SER A 66 -0.41 13.45 -15.69
N PHE A 67 0.40 14.12 -16.52
CA PHE A 67 1.86 14.03 -16.43
C PHE A 67 2.42 14.51 -15.08
N GLY A 68 1.73 15.45 -14.42
CA GLY A 68 2.16 16.00 -13.13
C GLY A 68 2.09 15.01 -11.97
N ASN A 69 1.25 13.97 -12.11
CA ASN A 69 0.99 12.98 -11.06
C ASN A 69 1.60 11.60 -11.39
N ALA A 70 2.43 11.53 -12.43
CA ALA A 70 3.14 10.33 -12.80
C ALA A 70 4.32 10.07 -11.85
N LEU A 71 4.44 8.83 -11.39
CA LEU A 71 5.61 8.37 -10.67
C LEU A 71 6.81 8.25 -11.62
N VAL A 72 7.92 8.86 -11.23
CA VAL A 72 9.23 8.62 -11.85
C VAL A 72 10.11 7.89 -10.86
N GLY A 73 10.30 6.59 -11.06
CA GLY A 73 11.07 5.75 -10.13
C GLY A 73 10.94 4.26 -10.42
N THR A 74 11.35 3.45 -9.45
CA THR A 74 11.24 1.98 -9.52
C THR A 74 10.33 1.48 -8.41
N ILE A 75 9.41 0.59 -8.76
CA ILE A 75 8.57 -0.16 -7.83
C ILE A 75 8.84 -1.65 -8.04
N THR A 76 8.84 -2.40 -6.96
CA THR A 76 8.96 -3.86 -6.99
C THR A 76 8.19 -4.47 -5.82
N ARG A 77 7.93 -5.78 -5.88
CA ARG A 77 7.33 -6.58 -4.79
C ARG A 77 5.97 -6.08 -4.31
N VAL A 78 5.14 -5.60 -5.25
CA VAL A 78 3.79 -5.12 -4.95
C VAL A 78 2.87 -6.29 -4.67
N ASN A 79 2.25 -6.28 -3.50
CA ASN A 79 1.33 -7.31 -3.05
C ASN A 79 0.11 -6.67 -2.38
N LEU A 80 -1.05 -7.32 -2.50
CA LEU A 80 -2.31 -6.88 -1.92
C LEU A 80 -3.05 -8.06 -1.29
N TRP A 81 -3.57 -7.85 -0.08
CA TRP A 81 -4.33 -8.83 0.68
C TRP A 81 -5.74 -8.31 0.96
N GLY A 82 -6.71 -9.23 1.01
CA GLY A 82 -8.08 -8.92 1.39
C GLY A 82 -8.32 -8.82 2.90
N VAL A 83 -7.25 -8.89 3.71
CA VAL A 83 -7.29 -8.86 5.18
C VAL A 83 -6.12 -8.03 5.71
N VAL A 84 -6.28 -7.47 6.91
CA VAL A 84 -5.16 -6.87 7.65
C VAL A 84 -4.27 -8.00 8.15
N LEU A 85 -3.00 -7.99 7.73
CA LEU A 85 -2.01 -8.94 8.22
C LEU A 85 -1.64 -8.63 9.68
N PRO A 86 -1.27 -9.64 10.49
CA PRO A 86 -0.78 -9.37 11.84
C PRO A 86 0.49 -8.51 11.83
N ASP A 87 0.63 -7.63 12.83
CA ASP A 87 1.76 -6.69 12.96
C ASP A 87 3.14 -7.37 12.85
N GLU A 88 3.27 -8.57 13.39
CA GLU A 88 4.50 -9.37 13.35
C GLU A 88 4.92 -9.75 11.93
N TYR A 89 3.94 -10.03 11.04
CA TYR A 89 4.20 -10.27 9.62
C TYR A 89 4.57 -8.98 8.92
N ILE A 90 3.84 -7.89 9.16
CA ILE A 90 4.10 -6.57 8.54
C ILE A 90 5.54 -6.12 8.82
N LYS A 91 6.05 -6.33 10.04
CA LYS A 91 7.41 -5.94 10.45
C LYS A 91 8.53 -6.68 9.71
N VAL A 92 8.23 -7.78 9.04
CA VAL A 92 9.22 -8.60 8.32
C VAL A 92 9.02 -8.64 6.80
N LEU A 93 7.89 -8.11 6.29
CA LEU A 93 7.66 -7.96 4.85
C LEU A 93 8.83 -7.21 4.20
N GLY A 94 9.23 -7.63 3.00
CA GLY A 94 10.29 -6.94 2.26
C GLY A 94 11.71 -7.25 2.75
N ARG A 95 11.92 -7.88 3.92
CA ARG A 95 13.26 -8.23 4.41
C ARG A 95 13.87 -9.46 3.72
N GLY A 96 13.03 -10.34 3.17
CA GLY A 96 13.43 -11.59 2.50
C GLY A 96 13.46 -11.50 0.97
N CYS A 97 13.54 -12.66 0.31
CA CYS A 97 13.70 -12.80 -1.14
C CYS A 97 12.41 -12.68 -1.98
N GLY A 98 11.34 -12.05 -1.49
CA GLY A 98 10.15 -11.84 -2.33
C GLY A 98 9.09 -12.94 -2.29
N ASN A 99 9.08 -13.81 -1.28
CA ASN A 99 8.13 -14.92 -1.19
C ASN A 99 6.73 -14.49 -0.69
N GLU A 100 6.45 -13.20 -0.64
CA GLU A 100 5.14 -12.68 -0.27
C GLU A 100 4.10 -13.05 -1.34
N VAL A 101 2.97 -13.64 -0.93
CA VAL A 101 1.87 -13.99 -1.83
C VAL A 101 0.60 -13.28 -1.36
N GLY A 102 0.29 -12.17 -2.01
CA GLY A 102 -0.98 -11.46 -1.81
C GLY A 102 -2.18 -12.28 -2.28
N THR A 103 -3.27 -12.25 -1.52
CA THR A 103 -4.50 -12.99 -1.88
C THR A 103 -5.35 -12.29 -2.93
N VAL A 104 -5.13 -10.98 -3.15
CA VAL A 104 -5.82 -10.18 -4.17
C VAL A 104 -4.90 -9.92 -5.36
N LEU A 105 -3.66 -9.55 -5.08
CA LEU A 105 -2.61 -9.35 -6.09
C LEU A 105 -1.29 -9.81 -5.50
N ALA A 106 -0.54 -10.62 -6.24
CA ALA A 106 0.79 -11.05 -5.84
C ALA A 106 1.81 -10.65 -6.91
N TRP A 107 2.98 -10.19 -6.47
CA TRP A 107 4.11 -9.99 -7.38
C TRP A 107 4.66 -11.36 -7.76
N THR A 108 4.71 -11.66 -9.05
CA THR A 108 5.34 -12.87 -9.58
C THR A 108 6.65 -12.50 -10.25
N GLU A 109 7.72 -13.25 -9.95
CA GLU A 109 9.02 -13.14 -10.63
C GLU A 109 8.95 -13.60 -12.09
#